data_AF-A0A2K2TR39-F1
#
_entry.id   AF-A0A2K2TR39-F1
#
_cell.length_a   1.000
_cell.length_b   1.000
_cell.length_c   1.000
_cell.angle_alpha   90.00
_cell.angle_beta   90.00
_cell.angle_gamma   90.00
#
_symmetry.space_group_name_H-M   'P 1'
#
loop_
_entity.id
_entity.type
_entity.pdbx_description
1 polymer ?
#
loop_
_entity_poly.entity_id
_entity_poly.type
_entity_poly.pdbx_seq_one_letter_code
_entity_poly.pdbx_strand_id
1 'polypeptide(L)'
;MPSYIKDLIDRVDVDDLVPISGKALYHRWIKLQDDNSMEHITFHDLRHLNASIMALLRIPDKYAQERGGWKSDKVMKKIYMQTFSEERKRVDNITDTYFENTMQHNNKKAQ
;
A
#
# COMPACT_ATOMS: atom_id res chain seq x y z
N MET A 1 13.67 -3.38 8.12
CA MET A 1 12.54 -4.14 8.69
C MET A 1 12.32 -3.62 10.11
N PRO A 2 11.07 -3.47 10.60
CA PRO A 2 10.83 -3.06 11.99
C PRO A 2 11.55 -4.00 12.98
N SER A 3 12.16 -3.44 14.03
CA SER A 3 12.97 -4.21 15.00
C SER A 3 12.18 -5.34 15.65
N TYR A 4 10.96 -5.09 16.08
CA TYR A 4 10.07 -6.10 16.66
C TYR A 4 9.89 -7.34 15.76
N ILE A 5 9.72 -7.15 14.45
CA ILE A 5 9.54 -8.27 13.51
C ILE A 5 10.86 -9.04 13.35
N LYS A 6 11.99 -8.33 13.29
CA LYS A 6 13.32 -8.95 13.24
C LYS A 6 13.57 -9.78 14.51
N ASP A 7 13.24 -9.25 15.68
CA ASP A 7 13.40 -9.96 16.95
C ASP A 7 12.53 -11.21 17.06
N LEU A 8 11.36 -11.23 16.41
CA LEU A 8 10.51 -12.42 16.32
C LEU A 8 11.11 -13.47 15.39
N ILE A 9 11.69 -13.05 14.27
CA ILE A 9 12.37 -13.93 13.30
C ILE A 9 13.62 -14.55 13.93
N ASP A 10 14.46 -13.74 14.56
CA ASP A 10 15.73 -14.18 15.15
C ASP A 10 15.54 -15.18 16.31
N ARG A 11 14.34 -15.29 16.88
CA ARG A 11 13.99 -16.28 17.92
C ARG A 11 13.70 -17.67 17.38
N VAL A 12 13.60 -17.82 16.07
CA VAL A 12 13.20 -19.06 15.42
C VAL A 12 14.40 -19.60 14.64
N ASP A 13 15.02 -20.66 15.14
CA ASP A 13 16.20 -21.32 14.54
C ASP A 13 15.78 -22.42 13.55
N VAL A 14 14.79 -22.13 12.71
CA VAL A 14 14.32 -23.03 11.64
C VAL A 14 14.10 -22.25 10.35
N ASP A 15 14.36 -22.90 9.21
CA ASP A 15 14.17 -22.31 7.88
C ASP A 15 12.72 -21.87 7.65
N ASP A 16 11.75 -22.59 8.24
CA ASP A 16 10.33 -22.26 8.19
C ASP A 16 9.87 -21.51 9.45
N LEU A 17 9.71 -20.19 9.34
CA LEU A 17 9.24 -19.32 10.43
C LEU A 17 7.90 -19.73 11.04
N VAL A 18 7.04 -20.38 10.25
CA VAL A 18 5.70 -20.81 10.65
C VAL A 18 5.49 -22.24 10.15
N PRO A 19 5.70 -23.27 11.00
CA PRO A 19 5.69 -24.68 10.59
C PRO A 19 4.27 -25.25 10.50
N ILE A 20 3.35 -24.52 9.85
CA ILE A 20 1.98 -24.98 9.59
C ILE A 20 1.63 -24.74 8.12
N SER A 21 0.72 -25.56 7.59
CA SER A 21 0.26 -25.39 6.21
C SER A 21 -0.45 -24.04 6.02
N GLY A 22 -0.41 -23.50 4.80
CA GLY A 22 -1.12 -22.27 4.46
C GLY A 22 -2.62 -22.33 4.77
N LYS A 23 -3.24 -23.51 4.64
CA LYS A 23 -4.65 -23.74 5.03
C LYS A 23 -4.85 -23.62 6.54
N ALA A 24 -3.97 -24.21 7.34
CA ALA A 24 -4.03 -24.10 8.80
C ALA A 24 -3.82 -22.65 9.24
N LEU A 25 -2.89 -21.93 8.61
CA LEU A 25 -2.66 -20.51 8.87
C LEU A 25 -3.90 -19.68 8.53
N TYR A 26 -4.54 -19.92 7.38
CA TYR A 26 -5.77 -19.23 6.99
C TYR A 26 -6.92 -19.49 7.96
N HIS A 27 -7.14 -20.73 8.39
CA HIS A 27 -8.18 -21.01 9.39
C HIS A 27 -7.91 -20.34 10.74
N ARG A 28 -6.65 -20.28 11.19
CA ARG A 28 -6.28 -19.55 12.40
C ARG A 28 -6.55 -18.05 12.25
N TRP A 29 -6.29 -17.49 11.07
CA TRP A 29 -6.59 -16.10 10.76
C TRP A 29 -8.09 -15.79 10.78
N ILE A 30 -8.92 -16.65 10.19
CA ILE A 30 -10.38 -16.52 10.24
C ILE A 30 -10.88 -16.59 11.68
N LYS A 31 -10.44 -17.58 12.45
CA LYS A 31 -10.81 -17.71 13.86
C LYS A 31 -10.43 -16.47 14.68
N LEU A 32 -9.24 -15.90 14.45
CA LEU A 32 -8.81 -14.69 15.14
C LEU A 32 -9.76 -13.51 14.86
N GLN A 33 -10.25 -13.39 13.63
CA GLN A 33 -11.22 -12.35 13.27
C GLN A 33 -12.58 -12.57 13.94
N ASP A 34 -13.07 -13.81 13.96
CA ASP A 34 -14.30 -14.18 14.67
C ASP A 34 -14.22 -13.84 16.16
N ASP A 35 -13.12 -14.25 16.81
CA ASP A 35 -12.88 -14.04 18.24
C ASP A 35 -12.82 -12.54 18.60
N ASN A 36 -12.49 -11.67 17.62
CA ASN A 36 -12.39 -10.21 17.81
C ASN A 36 -13.55 -9.45 17.14
N SER A 37 -14.61 -10.13 16.68
CA SER A 37 -15.76 -9.52 15.99
C SER A 37 -15.37 -8.65 14.78
N MET A 38 -14.34 -9.06 14.05
CA MET A 38 -13.87 -8.39 12.84
C MET A 38 -14.60 -8.90 11.60
N GLU A 39 -14.77 -8.02 10.61
CA GLU A 39 -15.20 -8.44 9.27
C GLU A 39 -14.14 -9.34 8.64
N HIS A 40 -14.58 -10.37 7.92
CA HIS A 40 -13.68 -11.36 7.31
C HIS A 40 -12.92 -10.75 6.14
N ILE A 41 -11.62 -10.57 6.33
CA ILE A 41 -10.66 -10.25 5.28
C ILE A 41 -9.72 -11.43 5.04
N THR A 42 -9.30 -11.60 3.80
CA THR A 42 -8.35 -12.64 3.40
C THR A 42 -6.91 -12.11 3.43
N PHE A 43 -5.94 -13.01 3.33
CA PHE A 43 -4.54 -12.60 3.11
C PHE A 43 -4.34 -11.85 1.78
N HIS A 44 -5.21 -12.07 0.79
CA HIS A 44 -5.16 -11.33 -0.47
C HIS A 44 -5.61 -9.88 -0.26
N ASP A 45 -6.66 -9.67 0.55
CA ASP A 45 -7.15 -8.34 0.90
C ASP A 45 -6.11 -7.54 1.70
N LEU A 46 -5.38 -8.21 2.61
CA LEU A 46 -4.24 -7.59 3.29
C LEU A 46 -3.14 -7.16 2.31
N ARG A 47 -2.87 -7.95 1.27
CA ARG A 47 -1.92 -7.58 0.21
C ARG A 47 -2.41 -6.39 -0.60
N HIS A 48 -3.70 -6.30 -0.88
CA HIS A 48 -4.31 -5.12 -1.52
C HIS A 48 -4.23 -3.89 -0.63
N LEU A 49 -4.56 -4.01 0.66
CA LEU A 49 -4.48 -2.90 1.61
C LEU A 49 -3.07 -2.32 1.70
N ASN A 50 -2.05 -3.18 1.83
CA ASN A 50 -0.66 -2.74 1.86
C ASN A 50 -0.25 -1.99 0.57
N ALA A 51 -0.73 -2.43 -0.58
CA ALA A 51 -0.49 -1.74 -1.84
C ALA A 51 -1.18 -0.37 -1.90
N SER A 52 -2.43 -0.29 -1.44
CA SER A 52 -3.15 0.98 -1.29
C SER A 52 -2.43 1.92 -0.33
N ILE A 53 -1.90 1.43 0.79
CA ILE A 53 -1.10 2.27 1.70
C ILE A 53 0.16 2.79 1.00
N MET A 54 0.89 1.96 0.27
CA MET A 54 2.09 2.40 -0.47
C MET A 54 1.76 3.46 -1.53
N ALA A 55 0.64 3.30 -2.24
CA ALA A 55 0.18 4.28 -3.21
C ALA A 55 -0.25 5.60 -2.54
N LEU A 56 -0.95 5.52 -1.40
CA LEU A 56 -1.31 6.70 -0.59
C LEU A 56 -0.07 7.47 -0.11
N LEU A 57 0.96 6.74 0.31
CA LEU A 57 2.25 7.28 0.71
C LEU A 57 3.13 7.73 -0.48
N ARG A 58 2.63 7.62 -1.71
CA ARG A 58 3.33 7.97 -2.96
C ARG A 58 4.69 7.26 -3.11
N ILE A 59 4.78 6.02 -2.64
CA ILE A 59 5.97 5.20 -2.83
C ILE A 59 6.12 4.91 -4.33
N PRO A 60 7.31 5.14 -4.93
CA PRO A 60 7.50 4.88 -6.35
C PRO A 60 7.24 3.41 -6.73
N ASP A 61 6.61 3.21 -7.88
CA ASP A 61 6.17 1.91 -8.42
C ASP A 61 7.23 0.81 -8.31
N LYS A 62 8.49 1.12 -8.67
CA LYS A 62 9.61 0.17 -8.61
C LYS A 62 9.81 -0.40 -7.21
N TYR A 63 9.82 0.46 -6.19
CA TYR A 63 10.02 0.04 -4.80
C TYR A 63 8.79 -0.67 -4.25
N ALA A 64 7.58 -0.25 -4.64
CA ALA A 64 6.36 -0.95 -4.28
C ALA A 64 6.34 -2.38 -4.87
N GLN A 65 6.74 -2.55 -6.14
CA GLN A 65 6.87 -3.83 -6.82
C GLN A 65 7.88 -4.78 -6.17
N GLU A 66 9.09 -4.29 -5.91
CA GLU A 66 10.13 -5.06 -5.23
C GLU A 66 9.66 -5.49 -3.83
N ARG A 67 9.06 -4.56 -3.07
CA ARG A 67 8.57 -4.83 -1.71
C ARG A 67 7.36 -5.78 -1.68
N GLY A 68 6.47 -5.68 -2.65
CA GLY A 68 5.26 -6.49 -2.74
C GLY A 68 5.44 -7.81 -3.50
N GLY A 69 6.63 -8.06 -4.06
CA GLY A 69 6.92 -9.25 -4.87
C GLY A 69 6.06 -9.35 -6.14
N TRP A 70 5.71 -8.21 -6.75
CA TRP A 70 4.91 -8.18 -7.98
C TRP A 70 5.81 -8.28 -9.21
N LYS A 71 5.56 -9.27 -10.07
CA LYS A 71 6.30 -9.44 -11.34
C LYS A 71 5.95 -8.41 -12.41
N SER A 72 4.82 -7.70 -12.30
CA SER A 72 4.35 -6.79 -13.36
C SER A 72 3.55 -5.59 -12.85
N ASP A 73 3.81 -4.46 -13.51
CA ASP A 73 3.24 -3.14 -13.27
C ASP A 73 1.73 -3.06 -13.53
N LYS A 74 1.21 -3.90 -14.45
CA LYS A 74 -0.20 -3.91 -14.84
C LYS A 74 -1.14 -4.37 -13.72
N VAL A 75 -0.73 -5.35 -12.92
CA VAL A 75 -1.55 -5.87 -11.81
C VAL A 75 -1.65 -4.83 -10.70
N MET A 76 -0.56 -4.12 -10.44
CA MET A 76 -0.52 -3.05 -9.46
C MET A 76 -1.38 -1.87 -9.91
N LYS A 77 -1.13 -1.32 -11.10
CA LYS A 77 -1.84 -0.12 -11.57
C LYS A 77 -3.35 -0.32 -11.71
N LYS A 78 -3.80 -1.48 -12.22
CA LYS A 78 -5.22 -1.75 -12.51
C LYS A 78 -6.11 -1.79 -11.26
N ILE A 79 -5.63 -2.40 -10.17
CA ILE A 79 -6.43 -2.60 -8.96
C ILE A 79 -6.38 -1.35 -8.06
N TYR A 80 -5.25 -0.64 -8.04
CA TYR A 80 -5.01 0.40 -7.03
C TYR A 80 -5.36 1.82 -7.48
N MET A 81 -5.18 2.16 -8.77
CA MET A 81 -5.51 3.51 -9.25
C MET A 81 -7.01 3.85 -9.17
N GLN A 82 -7.89 2.85 -9.08
CA GLN A 82 -9.33 3.09 -8.95
C GLN A 82 -9.70 3.75 -7.61
N THR A 83 -8.97 3.46 -6.53
CA THR A 83 -9.28 3.95 -5.17
C THR A 83 -8.77 5.39 -4.95
N PHE A 84 -7.85 5.88 -5.79
CA PHE A 84 -7.25 7.21 -5.68
C PHE A 84 -7.91 8.27 -6.56
N SER A 85 -9.05 8.00 -7.19
CA SER A 85 -9.70 8.97 -8.08
C SER A 85 -9.98 10.31 -7.37
N GLU A 86 -10.40 10.28 -6.11
CA GLU A 86 -10.67 11.49 -5.32
C GLU A 86 -9.39 12.22 -4.86
N GLU A 87 -8.40 11.48 -4.36
CA GLU A 87 -7.12 12.08 -3.94
C GLU A 87 -6.33 12.61 -5.14
N ARG A 88 -6.42 11.95 -6.30
CA ARG A 88 -5.89 12.44 -7.58
C ARG A 88 -6.52 13.78 -7.95
N LYS A 89 -7.85 13.90 -7.93
CA LYS A 89 -8.54 15.19 -8.19
C LYS A 89 -8.06 16.29 -7.25
N ARG A 90 -7.83 15.96 -5.97
CA ARG A 90 -7.29 16.91 -4.98
C ARG A 90 -5.88 17.38 -5.35
N VAL A 91 -5.02 16.47 -5.76
CA VAL A 91 -3.63 16.77 -6.15
C VAL A 91 -3.55 17.52 -7.47
N ASP A 92 -4.39 17.15 -8.43
CA ASP A 92 -4.53 17.85 -9.71
C ASP A 92 -4.94 19.30 -9.46
N ASN A 93 -5.97 19.54 -8.62
CA ASN A 93 -6.39 20.90 -8.24
C ASN A 93 -5.27 21.71 -7.55
N ILE A 94 -4.46 21.09 -6.68
CA ILE A 94 -3.32 21.77 -6.04
C ILE A 94 -2.27 22.17 -7.08
N THR A 95 -1.99 21.27 -8.02
CA THR A 95 -0.99 21.47 -9.07
C THR A 95 -1.44 22.57 -10.04
N ASP A 96 -2.69 22.51 -10.49
CA ASP A 96 -3.28 23.52 -11.37
C ASP A 96 -3.29 24.89 -10.69
N THR A 97 -3.73 24.96 -9.42
CA THR A 97 -3.72 26.19 -8.63
C THR A 97 -2.31 26.78 -8.49
N TYR A 98 -1.28 25.95 -8.29
CA TYR A 98 0.11 26.41 -8.19
C TYR A 98 0.59 27.05 -9.50
N PHE A 99 0.34 26.39 -10.64
CA PHE A 99 0.76 26.90 -11.94
C PHE A 99 -0.06 28.11 -12.37
N GLU A 100 -1.36 28.15 -12.14
CA GLU A 100 -2.21 29.32 -12.42
C GLU A 100 -1.71 30.55 -11.65
N ASN A 101 -1.44 30.41 -10.36
CA ASN A 101 -0.94 31.51 -9.53
C ASN A 101 0.46 31.99 -9.95
N THR A 102 1.33 31.06 -10.35
CA THR A 102 2.69 31.37 -10.82
C THR A 102 2.66 32.09 -12.18
N MET A 103 1.79 31.64 -13.10
CA MET A 103 1.58 32.27 -14.40
C MET A 103 0.96 33.68 -14.27
N GLN A 104 0.01 33.87 -13.34
CA GLN A 104 -0.58 35.18 -13.06
C GLN A 104 0.40 36.17 -12.41
N HIS A 105 1.37 35.68 -11.61
CA HIS A 105 2.44 36.52 -11.07
C HIS A 105 3.40 37.04 -12.15
N ASN A 106 3.66 36.25 -13.19
CA ASN A 106 4.52 36.66 -14.30
C ASN A 106 3.87 37.72 -15.21
N ASN A 107 2.54 37.74 -15.32
CA ASN A 107 1.81 38.77 -16.09
C ASN A 107 1.72 40.15 -15.39
N LYS A 108 2.01 40.25 -14.09
CA LYS A 108 1.99 41.53 -13.35
C LYS A 108 3.33 42.28 -13.34
N LYS A 109 4.41 41.67 -13.84
CA LYS A 109 5.75 42.30 -13.92
C LYS A 109 6.10 42.87 -15.30
N ALA A 110 5.15 42.86 -16.24
CA ALA A 110 5.32 43.34 -17.61
C ALA A 110 4.49 44.61 -17.93
N GLN A 111 4.25 45.46 -16.93
CA GLN A 111 3.68 46.81 -17.11
C GLN A 111 4.63 47.86 -16.53
#